data_AF-A0A7J4VB35-F1
#
_entry.id   AF-A0A7J4VB35-F1
#
_cell.length_a   1.000
_cell.length_b   1.000
_cell.length_c   1.000
_cell.angle_alpha   90.00
_cell.angle_beta   90.00
_cell.angle_gamma   90.00
#
_symmetry.space_group_name_H-M   'P 1'
#
loop_
_entity.id
_entity.type
_entity.pdbx_description
1 polymer ?
#
loop_
_entity_poly.entity_id
_entity_poly.type
_entity_poly.pdbx_seq_one_letter_code
_entity_poly.pdbx_strand_id
1 'polypeptide(L)' 'GPVTLQYTLPGPGELVTEVFNILGEKIYSSSSQGETGVHSEQIDLASRAGTSGVYILRVSLSSGGKSYSKSVKVQVVK' A
#
# COMPACT_ATOMS: atom_id res chain seq x y z
N GLY A 1 -4.38 4.58 14.11
CA GLY A 1 -4.53 3.14 14.31
C GLY A 1 -4.07 2.37 13.08
N PRO A 2 -4.12 1.03 13.12
CA PRO A 2 -3.83 0.18 11.97
C PRO A 2 -4.87 0.41 10.87
N VAL A 3 -4.40 0.42 9.62
CA VAL A 3 -5.23 0.46 8.41
C VAL A 3 -5.23 -0.93 7.81
N THR A 4 -6.40 -1.52 7.66
CA THR A 4 -6.56 -2.80 6.96
C THR A 4 -6.63 -2.56 5.47
N LEU A 5 -5.74 -3.19 4.73
CA LEU A 5 -5.67 -3.16 3.28
C LEU A 5 -6.20 -4.49 2.75
N GLN A 6 -7.28 -4.44 1.96
CA GLN A 6 -7.85 -5.62 1.29
C GLN A 6 -7.70 -5.47 -0.22
N TYR A 7 -7.19 -6.51 -0.86
CA TYR A 7 -6.97 -6.52 -2.31
C TYR A 7 -7.00 -7.94 -2.88
N THR A 8 -7.17 -8.03 -4.19
CA THR A 8 -7.11 -9.28 -4.94
C THR A 8 -5.99 -9.20 -5.96
N LEU A 9 -5.05 -10.13 -5.90
CA LEU A 9 -3.96 -10.23 -6.88
C LEU A 9 -4.41 -11.13 -8.04
N PRO A 10 -4.35 -10.64 -9.29
CA PRO A 10 -4.76 -11.41 -10.48
C PRO A 10 -3.75 -12.49 -10.88
N GLY A 11 -2.56 -12.49 -10.31
CA GLY A 11 -1.46 -13.41 -10.61
C GLY A 11 -0.38 -13.33 -9.53
N PRO A 12 0.55 -14.30 -9.48
CA PRO A 12 1.67 -14.25 -8.56
C PRO A 12 2.71 -13.22 -9.05
N GLY A 13 3.44 -12.59 -8.14
CA GLY A 13 4.49 -11.65 -8.54
C GLY A 13 5.03 -10.78 -7.42
N GLU A 14 5.89 -9.86 -7.79
CA GLU A 14 6.45 -8.89 -6.84
C GLU A 14 5.40 -7.83 -6.52
N LEU A 15 5.00 -7.78 -5.26
CA LEU A 15 4.09 -6.80 -4.69
C LEU A 15 4.92 -5.70 -4.01
N VAL A 16 4.61 -4.44 -4.31
CA VAL A 16 5.24 -3.27 -3.70
C VAL A 16 4.14 -2.41 -3.08
N THR A 17 4.26 -2.17 -1.77
CA THR A 17 3.36 -1.31 -1.01
C THR A 17 4.12 -0.04 -0.60
N GLU A 18 3.60 1.11 -1.02
CA GLU A 18 4.20 2.42 -0.77
C GLU A 18 3.19 3.34 -0.09
N VAL A 19 3.69 4.24 0.77
CA VAL A 19 2.91 5.31 1.37
C VAL A 19 3.58 6.63 1.06
N PHE A 20 2.77 7.59 0.59
CA PHE A 20 3.17 8.95 0.32
C PHE A 20 2.41 9.91 1.21
N ASN A 21 3.04 11.01 1.62
CA ASN A 21 2.34 12.13 2.23
C ASN A 21 1.59 12.97 1.17
N ILE A 22 0.87 14.01 1.59
CA ILE A 22 0.09 14.87 0.68
C ILE A 22 0.95 15.66 -0.32
N LEU A 23 2.24 15.84 -0.01
CA LEU A 23 3.20 16.49 -0.89
C LEU A 23 3.77 15.53 -1.96
N GLY A 24 3.40 14.24 -1.89
CA GLY A 24 3.90 13.22 -2.81
C GLY A 24 5.24 12.60 -2.38
N GLU A 25 5.74 12.91 -1.18
CA GLU A 25 6.97 12.35 -0.66
C GLU A 25 6.71 10.94 -0.12
N LYS A 26 7.57 9.98 -0.50
CA LYS A 26 7.47 8.60 -0.01
C LYS A 26 7.97 8.51 1.42
N ILE A 27 7.10 8.08 2.33
CA ILE A 27 7.39 7.92 3.76
C ILE A 27 7.50 6.45 4.17
N TYR A 28 7.04 5.52 3.32
CA TYR A 28 7.20 4.08 3.53
C TYR A 28 7.23 3.32 2.20
N SER A 29 7.99 2.23 2.17
CA SER A 29 8.07 1.29 1.05
C SER A 29 8.33 -0.10 1.61
N SER A 30 7.64 -1.11 1.08
CA SER A 30 7.96 -2.52 1.30
C SER A 30 7.69 -3.31 0.04
N SER A 31 8.46 -4.35 -0.18
CA SER A 31 8.22 -5.33 -1.22
C SER A 31 8.07 -6.73 -0.62
N SER A 32 7.25 -7.54 -1.26
CA SER A 32 7.04 -8.95 -0.93
C SER A 32 6.70 -9.73 -2.20
N GLN A 33 6.77 -11.06 -2.12
CA GLN A 33 6.19 -11.92 -3.15
C GLN A 33 4.73 -12.19 -2.78
N GLY A 34 3.83 -11.89 -3.71
CA GLY A 34 2.40 -12.13 -3.56
C GLY A 34 1.94 -13.31 -4.41
N GLU A 35 1.02 -14.10 -3.87
CA GLU A 35 0.35 -15.17 -4.60
C GLU A 35 -1.00 -14.68 -5.19
N THR A 36 -1.51 -15.36 -6.20
CA THR A 36 -2.86 -15.06 -6.74
C THR A 36 -3.93 -15.24 -5.66
N GLY A 37 -4.91 -14.34 -5.60
CA GLY A 37 -6.06 -14.48 -4.71
C GLY A 37 -6.34 -13.26 -3.83
N VAL A 38 -7.17 -13.45 -2.81
CA VAL A 38 -7.59 -12.41 -1.87
C VAL A 38 -6.60 -12.31 -0.71
N HIS A 39 -6.16 -11.09 -0.42
CA HIS A 39 -5.21 -10.79 0.64
C HIS A 39 -5.75 -9.72 1.57
N SER A 40 -5.32 -9.77 2.83
CA SER A 40 -5.62 -8.79 3.85
C SER A 40 -4.37 -8.51 4.66
N GLU A 41 -3.87 -7.29 4.60
CA GLU A 41 -2.68 -6.85 5.33
C GLU A 41 -3.05 -5.71 6.29
N GLN A 42 -2.38 -5.67 7.45
CA GLN A 42 -2.47 -4.52 8.36
C GLN A 42 -1.24 -3.65 8.21
N ILE A 43 -1.47 -2.37 7.98
CA ILE A 43 -0.42 -1.37 7.90
C ILE A 43 -0.62 -0.40 9.05
N ASP A 44 0.35 -0.34 9.96
CA ASP A 44 0.35 0.68 11.00
C ASP A 44 0.75 2.04 10.41
N LEU A 45 -0.22 2.65 9.73
CA LEU A 45 -0.04 3.95 9.10
C LEU A 45 0.11 5.06 10.14
N ALA A 46 -0.47 4.91 11.34
CA ALA A 46 -0.44 5.97 12.35
C ALA A 46 0.93 6.15 13.02
N SER A 47 1.70 5.07 13.22
CA SER A 47 3.09 5.19 13.66
C SER A 47 3.98 5.81 12.58
N ARG A 48 3.67 5.57 11.31
CA ARG A 48 4.46 6.02 10.14
C ARG A 48 4.12 7.43 9.65
N ALA A 49 2.88 7.86 9.83
CA ALA A 49 2.34 9.12 9.31
C ALA A 49 3.02 10.37 9.91
N GLY A 50 3.67 10.26 11.08
CA GLY A 50 4.23 11.39 11.81
C GLY A 50 3.15 12.30 12.42
N THR A 51 2.24 12.82 11.60
CA THR A 51 1.16 13.74 11.95
C THR A 51 -0.22 13.21 11.53
N SER A 52 -1.28 13.90 11.94
CA SER A 52 -2.60 13.75 11.29
C SER A 52 -2.55 14.35 9.89
N GLY A 53 -3.30 13.80 8.94
CA GLY A 53 -3.30 14.28 7.56
C GLY A 53 -3.82 13.27 6.55
N VAL A 54 -3.72 13.62 5.27
CA VAL A 54 -4.07 12.74 4.15
C VAL A 54 -2.80 12.11 3.58
N TYR A 55 -2.85 10.80 3.40
CA TYR A 55 -1.78 9.98 2.86
C TYR A 55 -2.29 9.21 1.65
N ILE A 56 -1.40 8.91 0.73
CA ILE A 56 -1.69 8.10 -0.45
C ILE A 56 -1.01 6.76 -0.25
N LEU A 57 -1.80 5.70 -0.20
CA LEU A 57 -1.28 4.35 -0.19
C LEU A 57 -1.35 3.78 -1.60
N ARG A 58 -0.23 3.28 -2.11
CA ARG A 58 -0.12 2.67 -3.43
C ARG A 58 0.30 1.22 -3.28
N VAL A 59 -0.37 0.34 -4.02
CA VAL A 59 -0.03 -1.07 -4.15
C VAL A 59 0.24 -1.34 -5.62
N SER A 60 1.42 -1.89 -5.93
CA SER A 60 1.80 -2.24 -7.30
C SER A 60 2.20 -3.71 -7.37
N LEU A 61 1.78 -4.42 -8.41
CA LEU A 61 2.13 -5.81 -8.68
C LEU A 61 2.85 -5.90 -10.02
N SER A 62 4.04 -6.49 -10.03
CA SER A 62 4.73 -6.92 -11.26
C SER A 62 4.58 -8.44 -11.40
N SER A 63 3.82 -8.88 -12.42
CA SER A 63 3.47 -10.30 -12.63
C SER A 63 3.55 -10.66 -14.11
N GLY A 64 4.42 -11.60 -14.46
CA GLY A 64 4.51 -12.15 -15.82
C GLY A 64 4.75 -11.09 -16.92
N GLY A 65 5.57 -10.07 -16.63
CA GLY A 65 5.85 -8.97 -17.56
C GLY A 65 4.76 -7.88 -17.63
N LYS A 66 3.69 -8.00 -16.83
CA LYS A 66 2.66 -6.97 -16.67
C LYS A 66 2.81 -6.26 -15.32
N SER A 67 2.53 -4.97 -15.31
CA SER A 67 2.50 -4.16 -14.09
C SER A 67 1.08 -3.66 -13.82
N TYR A 68 0.60 -3.88 -12.60
CA TYR A 68 -0.65 -3.37 -12.08
C TYR A 68 -0.35 -2.38 -10.97
N SER A 69 -1.12 -1.30 -10.85
CA SER A 69 -0.98 -0.37 -9.73
C SER A 69 -2.33 0.20 -9.34
N LYS A 70 -2.57 0.33 -8.04
CA LYS A 70 -3.76 0.97 -7.50
C LYS A 70 -3.37 1.86 -6.33
N SER A 71 -4.05 2.98 -6.17
CA SER A 71 -3.80 3.94 -5.09
C SER A 71 -5.09 4.33 -4.40
N VAL A 72 -5.02 4.51 -3.09
CA VAL A 72 -6.14 4.95 -2.25
C VAL A 72 -5.69 6.11 -1.36
N LYS A 73 -6.60 7.07 -1.14
CA LYS A 73 -6.38 8.14 -0.18
C LYS A 73 -6.86 7.69 1.19
N VAL A 74 -6.03 7.87 2.21
CA VAL A 74 -6.33 7.51 3.59
C VAL A 74 -6.15 8.75 4.46
N GLN A 75 -7.17 9.09 5.23
CA GLN A 75 -7.08 10.17 6.22
C GLN A 75 -6.73 9.58 7.58
N VAL A 76 -5.64 10.04 8.17
CA VAL A 76 -5.22 9.69 9.53
C VAL A 76 -5.57 10.83 10.46
N VAL A 77 -6.31 10.52 11.51
CA VAL A 77 -6.61 11.42 12.63
C VAL A 77 -6.04 10.77 13.88
N LYS A 78 -5.06 11.41 14.52
CA LYS A 78 -4.52 11.04 15.83
C LYS A 78 -5.34 11.68 16.94
#